data_AF-A0A183HUL4-F1
#
_entry.id   AF-A0A183HUL4-F1
#
_cell.length_a   1.000
_cell.length_b   1.000
_cell.length_c   1.000
_cell.angle_alpha   90.00
_cell.angle_beta   90.00
_cell.angle_gamma   90.00
#
_symmetry.space_group_name_H-M   'P 1'
#
loop_
_entity.id
_entity.type
_entity.pdbx_description
1 polymer ?
#
loop_
_entity_poly.entity_id
_entity_poly.type
_entity_poly.pdbx_seq_one_letter_code
_entity_poly.pdbx_strand_id
1 'polypeptide(L)'
;MTSKAAGGPLIRHSPETKWYDYGDLECAEQQTSDLDYLNSIEEQAEILLKKDCELQMQMQSKKKMIETAWLSSVLTRGTANDKVTAMQILTQQNPVHSLAYVASLVNIVAKKNTREAFSLLGQLFC
;
A
#
# COMPACT_ATOMS: atom_id res chain seq x y z
N MET A 1 -22.40 0.91 -8.10
CA MET A 1 -23.23 1.70 -7.15
C MET A 1 -22.41 2.91 -6.72
N THR A 2 -22.90 4.10 -7.04
CA THR A 2 -22.22 5.38 -6.89
C THR A 2 -22.28 5.93 -5.46
N SER A 3 -21.13 6.29 -4.88
CA SER A 3 -21.03 7.37 -3.88
C SER A 3 -19.74 8.14 -4.17
N LYS A 4 -19.81 9.21 -4.97
CA LYS A 4 -19.95 10.61 -4.53
C LYS A 4 -18.80 11.06 -3.61
N ALA A 5 -18.00 11.97 -4.14
CA ALA A 5 -16.83 12.60 -3.54
C ALA A 5 -17.04 13.04 -2.09
N ALA A 6 -16.11 12.64 -1.22
CA ALA A 6 -16.01 13.11 0.16
C ALA A 6 -14.53 13.11 0.60
N GLY A 7 -13.75 14.11 0.14
CA GLY A 7 -12.48 14.61 0.73
C GLY A 7 -11.45 13.62 1.30
N GLY A 8 -11.43 12.36 0.87
CA GLY A 8 -10.63 11.28 1.44
C GLY A 8 -10.24 10.25 0.37
N PRO A 9 -9.51 9.20 0.75
CA PRO A 9 -8.93 8.27 -0.20
C PRO A 9 -10.02 7.54 -1.00
N LEU A 10 -9.68 7.26 -2.26
CA LEU A 10 -10.40 6.47 -3.24
C LEU A 10 -10.65 5.07 -2.71
N ILE A 11 -9.61 4.41 -2.18
CA ILE A 11 -9.75 3.07 -1.60
C ILE A 11 -9.82 3.17 -0.09
N ARG A 12 -10.82 2.53 0.51
CA ARG A 12 -10.98 2.46 1.98
C ARG A 12 -10.92 1.01 2.40
N HIS A 13 -9.77 0.61 2.93
CA HIS A 13 -9.59 -0.77 3.38
C HIS A 13 -10.49 -1.08 4.57
N SER A 14 -11.16 -2.23 4.49
CA SER A 14 -11.92 -2.87 5.56
C SER A 14 -11.20 -4.16 5.94
N PRO A 15 -11.00 -4.45 7.24
CA PRO A 15 -10.33 -5.68 7.70
C PRO A 15 -10.98 -6.97 7.17
N GLU A 16 -12.28 -6.92 6.87
CA GLU A 16 -13.07 -8.06 6.40
C GLU A 16 -12.83 -8.40 4.91
N THR A 17 -12.16 -7.52 4.18
CA THR A 17 -11.99 -7.62 2.72
C THR A 17 -10.51 -7.70 2.38
N LYS A 18 -10.14 -8.68 1.56
CA LYS A 18 -8.73 -8.81 1.17
C LYS A 18 -8.34 -7.64 0.29
N TRP A 19 -7.14 -7.13 0.51
CA TRP A 19 -6.71 -5.90 -0.16
C TRP A 19 -6.57 -6.02 -1.68
N TYR A 20 -6.44 -7.25 -2.20
CA TYR A 20 -6.42 -7.53 -3.63
C TYR A 20 -7.83 -7.71 -4.23
N ASP A 21 -8.89 -7.74 -3.43
CA ASP A 21 -10.29 -7.81 -3.89
C ASP A 21 -10.85 -6.42 -4.26
N TYR A 22 -10.09 -5.33 -4.02
CA TYR A 22 -10.49 -3.97 -4.42
C TYR A 22 -10.27 -3.67 -5.90
N GLY A 23 -9.57 -4.55 -6.63
CA GLY A 23 -9.43 -4.42 -8.08
C GLY A 23 -10.75 -4.77 -8.76
N ASP A 24 -11.10 -4.02 -9.81
CA ASP A 24 -12.19 -4.45 -10.69
C ASP A 24 -11.80 -5.78 -11.37
N LEU A 25 -12.67 -6.79 -11.28
CA LEU A 25 -12.63 -7.91 -12.21
C LEU A 25 -13.03 -7.35 -13.57
N GLU A 26 -12.06 -7.33 -14.50
CA GLU A 26 -12.17 -6.89 -15.89
C GLU A 26 -12.03 -5.39 -16.16
N CYS A 27 -10.95 -5.07 -16.87
CA CYS A 27 -10.95 -4.10 -17.97
C CYS A 27 -9.93 -4.57 -19.02
N ALA A 28 -10.10 -5.81 -19.52
CA ALA A 28 -9.45 -6.24 -20.75
C ALA A 28 -10.40 -6.04 -21.94
N GLU A 29 -11.14 -4.93 -21.99
CA GLU A 29 -12.15 -4.73 -23.03
C GLU A 29 -11.55 -4.28 -24.38
N GLN A 30 -10.27 -3.91 -24.45
CA GLN A 30 -9.53 -3.89 -25.71
C GLN A 30 -8.05 -4.18 -25.50
N GLN A 31 -7.54 -5.27 -26.10
CA GLN A 31 -6.12 -5.52 -26.23
C GLN A 31 -5.56 -4.53 -27.26
N THR A 32 -5.18 -3.33 -26.80
CA THR A 32 -4.51 -2.32 -27.62
C THR A 32 -3.00 -2.53 -27.59
N SER A 33 -2.37 -2.52 -28.76
CA SER A 33 -0.90 -2.58 -28.90
C SER A 33 -0.25 -1.20 -28.95
N ASP A 34 -1.04 -0.13 -28.76
CA ASP A 34 -0.53 1.24 -28.74
C ASP A 34 0.20 1.50 -27.41
N LEU A 35 1.54 1.52 -27.49
CA LEU A 35 2.41 1.74 -26.35
C LEU A 35 2.25 3.16 -25.75
N ASP A 36 2.01 4.17 -26.59
CA ASP A 36 1.89 5.55 -26.10
C ASP A 36 0.59 5.71 -25.30
N TYR A 37 -0.48 5.07 -25.75
CA TYR A 37 -1.73 5.00 -25.01
C TYR A 37 -1.57 4.27 -23.67
N LEU A 38 -0.90 3.11 -23.66
CA LEU A 38 -0.64 2.35 -22.42
C LEU A 38 0.20 3.16 -21.42
N ASN A 39 1.27 3.81 -21.88
CA ASN A 39 2.09 4.69 -21.05
C ASN A 39 1.27 5.84 -20.46
N SER A 40 0.37 6.44 -21.25
CA SER A 40 -0.50 7.52 -20.78
C SER A 40 -1.49 7.07 -19.69
N ILE A 41 -1.95 5.82 -19.75
CA ILE A 41 -2.80 5.23 -18.71
C ILE A 41 -1.98 4.95 -17.46
N GLU A 42 -0.80 4.37 -17.60
CA GLU A 42 0.10 4.08 -16.49
C GLU A 42 0.47 5.36 -15.73
N GLU A 43 0.88 6.42 -16.43
CA GLU A 43 1.18 7.72 -15.83
C GLU A 43 -0.02 8.29 -15.05
N GLN A 44 -1.22 8.20 -15.63
CA GLN A 44 -2.44 8.63 -14.94
C GLN A 44 -2.73 7.78 -13.69
N ALA A 45 -2.54 6.46 -13.78
CA ALA A 45 -2.72 5.55 -12.65
C ALA A 45 -1.72 5.85 -11.52
N GLU A 46 -0.46 6.11 -11.83
CA GLU A 46 0.55 6.52 -10.86
C GLU A 46 0.18 7.83 -10.15
N ILE A 47 -0.29 8.83 -10.91
CA ILE A 47 -0.74 10.12 -10.36
C ILE A 47 -1.92 9.91 -9.40
N LEU A 48 -2.89 9.09 -9.78
CA LEU A 48 -4.06 8.80 -8.96
C LEU A 48 -3.67 8.06 -7.68
N LEU A 49 -2.84 7.02 -7.79
CA LEU A 49 -2.36 6.25 -6.65
C LEU A 49 -1.57 7.12 -5.66
N LYS A 50 -0.70 8.00 -6.17
CA LYS A 50 0.06 8.92 -5.33
C LYS A 50 -0.85 9.86 -4.55
N LYS A 51 -1.81 10.50 -5.23
CA LYS A 51 -2.80 11.37 -4.56
C LYS A 51 -3.61 10.61 -3.52
N ASP A 52 -3.95 9.36 -3.80
CA ASP A 52 -4.70 8.52 -2.88
C ASP A 52 -3.91 8.23 -1.59
N CYS A 53 -2.63 7.85 -1.74
CA CYS A 53 -1.73 7.63 -0.61
C CYS A 53 -1.53 8.90 0.23
N GLU A 54 -1.42 10.08 -0.40
CA GLU A 54 -1.33 11.36 0.29
C GLU A 54 -2.59 11.66 1.11
N LEU A 55 -3.78 11.43 0.55
CA LEU A 55 -5.05 11.60 1.25
C LEU A 55 -5.17 10.65 2.44
N GLN A 56 -4.80 9.38 2.25
CA GLN A 56 -4.78 8.39 3.33
C GLN A 56 -3.83 8.80 4.46
N MET A 57 -2.63 9.27 4.14
CA MET A 57 -1.65 9.75 5.13
C MET A 57 -2.17 10.98 5.90
N GLN A 58 -2.80 11.94 5.20
CA GLN A 58 -3.42 13.10 5.83
C GLN A 58 -4.57 12.70 6.76
N MET A 59 -5.33 11.67 6.41
CA MET A 59 -6.40 11.16 7.28
C MET A 59 -5.85 10.42 8.51
N GLN A 60 -4.80 9.62 8.35
CA GLN A 60 -4.16 8.93 9.48
C GLN A 60 -3.51 9.92 10.46
N SER A 61 -2.81 10.93 9.96
CA SER A 61 -2.20 11.94 10.82
C SER A 61 -3.24 12.72 11.63
N LYS A 62 -4.44 12.94 11.09
CA LYS A 62 -5.57 13.55 11.84
C LYS A 62 -6.20 12.59 12.85
N LYS A 63 -6.42 11.32 12.51
CA LYS A 63 -7.12 10.34 13.36
C LYS A 63 -6.23 9.73 14.44
N LYS A 64 -4.96 9.51 14.12
CA LYS A 64 -3.96 8.74 14.90
C LYS A 64 -2.60 9.46 14.89
N MET A 65 -2.59 10.75 15.21
CA MET A 65 -1.39 11.59 15.11
C MET A 65 -0.18 11.01 15.85
N ILE A 66 -0.37 10.56 17.09
CA ILE A 66 0.71 10.04 17.95
C ILE A 66 1.30 8.74 17.38
N GLU A 67 0.44 7.79 17.01
CA GLU A 67 0.84 6.50 16.46
C GLU A 67 1.57 6.68 15.10
N THR A 68 1.03 7.54 14.24
CA THR A 68 1.62 7.84 12.92
C THR A 68 3.00 8.48 13.08
N ALA A 69 3.15 9.43 14.02
CA ALA A 69 4.43 10.07 14.31
C ALA A 69 5.44 9.08 14.89
N TRP A 70 5.00 8.17 15.76
CA TRP A 70 5.85 7.12 16.31
C TRP A 70 6.35 6.16 15.23
N LEU A 71 5.47 5.63 14.38
CA LEU A 71 5.85 4.77 13.26
C LEU A 71 6.82 5.47 12.29
N SER A 72 6.59 6.76 12.00
CA SER A 72 7.49 7.56 11.15
C SER A 72 8.89 7.72 11.78
N SER A 73 8.95 7.92 13.11
CA SER A 73 10.21 7.97 13.85
C SER A 73 10.95 6.63 13.78
N VAL A 74 10.24 5.51 13.96
CA VAL A 74 10.81 4.16 13.85
C VAL A 74 11.36 3.89 12.45
N LEU A 75 10.62 4.25 11.39
CA LEU A 75 11.11 4.11 10.01
C LEU A 75 12.40 4.89 9.75
N THR A 76 12.54 6.07 10.36
CA THR A 76 13.67 6.96 10.14
C THR A 76 14.89 6.55 10.98
N ARG A 77 14.70 6.38 12.29
CA ARG A 77 15.78 6.27 13.30
C ARG A 77 15.89 4.89 13.95
N GLY A 78 14.91 4.00 13.73
CA GLY A 78 14.90 2.66 14.31
C GLY A 78 15.96 1.74 13.72
N THR A 79 16.17 0.59 14.35
CA THR A 79 17.05 -0.46 13.83
C THR A 79 16.44 -1.13 12.60
N ALA A 80 17.23 -1.92 11.87
CA ALA A 80 16.70 -2.65 10.69
C ALA A 80 15.48 -3.52 11.04
N ASN A 81 15.49 -4.18 12.20
CA ASN A 81 14.35 -4.98 12.66
C ASN A 81 13.16 -4.10 13.04
N ASP A 82 13.37 -2.96 13.71
CA ASP A 82 12.26 -2.06 14.06
C ASP A 82 11.62 -1.46 12.81
N LYS A 83 12.42 -1.15 11.77
CA LYS A 83 11.92 -0.68 10.47
C LYS A 83 11.06 -1.73 9.79
N VAL A 84 11.48 -2.99 9.81
CA VAL A 84 10.68 -4.11 9.27
C VAL A 84 9.36 -4.23 10.03
N THR A 85 9.39 -4.20 11.36
CA THR A 85 8.17 -4.25 12.18
C THR A 85 7.25 -3.07 11.90
N ALA A 86 7.78 -1.85 11.75
CA ALA A 86 6.99 -0.67 11.40
C ALA A 86 6.37 -0.79 10.01
N MET A 87 7.11 -1.30 9.02
CA MET A 87 6.60 -1.58 7.67
C MET A 87 5.45 -2.60 7.73
N GLN A 88 5.60 -3.68 8.51
CA GLN A 88 4.54 -4.68 8.68
C GLN A 88 3.28 -4.07 9.30
N ILE A 89 3.40 -3.27 10.35
CA ILE A 89 2.26 -2.60 10.99
C ILE A 89 1.55 -1.68 9.99
N LEU A 90 2.30 -0.86 9.23
CA LEU A 90 1.72 0.06 8.25
C LEU A 90 1.00 -0.69 7.13
N THR A 91 1.59 -1.78 6.62
CA THR A 91 0.97 -2.65 5.63
C THR A 91 -0.31 -3.30 6.17
N GLN A 92 -0.32 -3.82 7.40
CA GLN A 92 -1.52 -4.43 7.98
C GLN A 92 -2.66 -3.40 8.17
N GLN A 93 -2.32 -2.17 8.56
CA GLN A 93 -3.35 -1.15 8.77
C GLN A 93 -3.93 -0.62 7.45
N ASN A 94 -3.10 -0.48 6.42
CA ASN A 94 -3.48 0.16 5.16
C ASN A 94 -2.75 -0.49 3.97
N PRO A 95 -3.08 -1.73 3.61
CA PRO A 95 -2.31 -2.54 2.67
C PRO A 95 -2.22 -1.91 1.28
N VAL A 96 -3.32 -1.33 0.81
CA VAL A 96 -3.42 -0.69 -0.51
C VAL A 96 -2.52 0.55 -0.64
N HIS A 97 -2.40 1.34 0.42
CA HIS A 97 -1.59 2.56 0.44
C HIS A 97 -0.15 2.31 0.91
N SER A 98 0.20 1.05 1.17
CA SER A 98 1.49 0.62 1.75
C SER A 98 2.26 -0.31 0.82
N LEU A 99 1.92 -0.34 -0.48
CA LEU A 99 2.57 -1.22 -1.46
C LEU A 99 4.08 -0.96 -1.59
N ALA A 100 4.53 0.28 -1.39
CA ALA A 100 5.96 0.59 -1.34
C ALA A 100 6.69 -0.12 -0.18
N TYR A 101 6.02 -0.27 0.97
CA TYR A 101 6.56 -1.05 2.10
C TYR A 101 6.54 -2.54 1.80
N VAL A 102 5.49 -3.05 1.13
CA VAL A 102 5.46 -4.44 0.67
C VAL A 102 6.63 -4.73 -0.28
N ALA A 103 6.87 -3.87 -1.27
CA ALA A 103 8.02 -4.00 -2.18
C ALA A 103 9.37 -3.97 -1.44
N SER A 104 9.49 -3.10 -0.43
CA SER A 104 10.69 -3.04 0.43
C SER A 104 10.88 -4.33 1.24
N LEU A 105 9.81 -4.87 1.83
CA LEU A 105 9.83 -6.13 2.57
C LEU A 105 10.20 -7.31 1.66
N VAL A 106 9.65 -7.38 0.44
CA VAL A 106 10.00 -8.39 -0.57
C VAL A 106 11.48 -8.29 -0.92
N ASN A 107 12.03 -7.10 -1.12
CA ASN A 107 13.46 -6.90 -1.39
C ASN A 107 14.36 -7.31 -0.23
N ILE A 108 13.92 -7.11 1.01
CA ILE A 108 14.63 -7.55 2.22
C ILE A 108 14.64 -9.08 2.28
N VAL A 109 13.48 -9.70 2.02
CA VAL A 109 13.29 -11.14 2.05
C VAL A 109 14.04 -11.86 0.93
N ALA A 110 14.11 -11.27 -0.27
CA ALA A 110 14.84 -11.84 -1.40
C ALA A 110 16.33 -12.05 -1.11
N LYS A 111 16.88 -11.31 -0.12
CA LYS A 111 18.27 -11.43 0.34
C LYS A 111 18.44 -12.35 1.55
N LYS A 112 17.34 -12.88 2.09
CA LYS A 112 17.28 -13.69 3.31
C LYS A 112 16.85 -15.13 3.00
N ASN A 113 16.93 -16.01 3.99
CA ASN A 113 16.51 -17.40 3.85
C ASN A 113 14.98 -17.55 3.80
N THR A 114 14.51 -18.70 3.31
CA THR A 114 13.07 -19.03 3.16
C THR A 114 12.29 -18.99 4.48
N ARG A 115 12.94 -19.25 5.62
CA ARG A 115 12.30 -19.21 6.95
C ARG A 115 11.97 -17.78 7.35
N GLU A 116 12.90 -16.85 7.14
CA GLU A 116 12.70 -15.43 7.39
C GLU A 116 11.68 -14.83 6.43
N ALA A 117 11.65 -15.31 5.17
CA ALA A 117 10.63 -14.97 4.20
C ALA A 117 9.22 -15.27 4.72
N PHE A 118 9.01 -16.50 5.17
CA PHE A 118 7.72 -16.96 5.69
C PHE A 118 7.29 -16.18 6.93
N SER A 119 8.22 -15.92 7.86
CA SER A 119 7.93 -15.15 9.06
C SER A 119 7.55 -13.70 8.76
N LEU A 120 8.18 -13.07 7.76
CA LEU A 120 7.95 -11.65 7.45
C LEU A 120 6.74 -11.43 6.56
N LEU A 121 6.60 -12.21 5.49
CA LEU A 121 5.52 -12.06 4.51
C LEU A 121 4.24 -12.78 4.93
N GLY A 122 4.35 -13.88 5.69
CA GLY A 122 3.17 -14.62 6.16
C GLY A 122 2.25 -13.80 7.06
N GLN A 123 2.77 -12.74 7.68
CA GLN A 123 1.98 -11.83 8.54
C GLN A 123 1.26 -10.71 7.76
N LEU A 124 1.50 -10.58 6.45
CA LEU A 124 0.92 -9.50 5.63
C LEU A 124 -0.44 -9.86 5.00
N PHE A 125 -0.84 -11.13 5.06
CA PHE A 125 -2.00 -11.68 4.33
C PHE A 125 -3.13 -12.20 5.24
N CYS A 126 -3.10 -11.86 6.53
CA CYS A 126 -4.07 -12.29 7.53
C CYS A 126 -4.94 -11.11 7.98
#